data_AF-J4UTZ0-F1
#
_entry.id   AF-J4UTZ0-F1
#
_cell.length_a   1.000
_cell.length_b   1.000
_cell.length_c   1.000
_cell.angle_alpha   90.00
_cell.angle_beta   90.00
_cell.angle_gamma   90.00
#
_symmetry.space_group_name_H-M   'P 1'
#
loop_
_entity.id
_entity.type
_entity.pdbx_description
1 polymer ?
#
loop_
_entity_poly.entity_id
_entity_poly.type
_entity_poly.pdbx_seq_one_letter_code
_entity_poly.pdbx_strand_id
1 'polypeptide(L)'
;MTSNDSASSLRTYRGNCHCGAFVYEAELPEITAASECPCSICRKKGYLFVGTNSKTHFKVVKGSLESLSEYTFGTKALHHKFCSHCGTAVLATVPTVQAPRKDIYLNVHAIQGINTWTLERTPIDGTKIGNPYEEPKHIGPLPAVEVEGGQLYTGSCHCGKLTIAAVIKTLEDDRDSGMIECNCSICERNAYLWVYPKTEQVVLSGKEEDIARYRFNHEVLAKPFCRTCGVSMSNPVNEKTTADEAAARMPDADAAQRDKVRRIMAHHRTIHPVNVRTLHGVDLSRLHVRRLDGAKLIAPPYLLRSQYTTTTTTTATMGAPIVDLEPPQGSSQAAKDLFSGAVGGIAQVLIGQPFDIVKVRLQTTTQYRGALDAAASIYRHEGALAFYKGTLTPLIGIGACVSVQFAAFHAARRWFEQRSGTLPGERLAYSQYYAAGAFAGVANTVLSSPIEHIRIRLQSQPHGAGRLYSGPVDCVRKIAGEAGVLGGLYRGTSVTLLREATAYGAWFTAFEWMMNADARRTGVDRKDVPGWKVAFYGGLAGECLWLASYPFDVVKSKMQTDGFGKRQQFKSMRDCFAATYRAGGLAGFWKGIGPTLLRAMPVSAGTFAVVEMTMRALS
;
A
#
# COMPACT_ATOMS: atom_id res chain seq x y z
N MET A 1 -50.77 6.33 -4.02
CA MET A 1 -50.96 4.89 -3.79
C MET A 1 -49.86 4.44 -2.85
N THR A 2 -50.25 4.02 -1.66
CA THR A 2 -49.40 3.49 -0.59
C THR A 2 -48.95 2.07 -0.95
N SER A 3 -47.64 1.81 -1.00
CA SER A 3 -47.10 0.45 -1.02
C SER A 3 -45.89 0.36 -0.09
N ASN A 4 -46.09 -0.36 1.02
CA ASN A 4 -45.12 -1.07 1.84
C ASN A 4 -43.66 -0.99 1.38
N ASP A 5 -42.89 -0.07 1.96
CA ASP A 5 -41.46 -0.32 2.19
C ASP A 5 -41.36 -1.12 3.49
N SER A 6 -41.50 -2.44 3.39
CA SER A 6 -40.92 -3.31 4.41
C SER A 6 -39.44 -2.95 4.47
N ALA A 7 -38.95 -2.54 5.64
CA ALA A 7 -37.54 -2.25 5.87
C ALA A 7 -36.71 -3.50 5.52
N SER A 8 -36.30 -3.61 4.26
CA SER A 8 -35.46 -4.70 3.80
C SER A 8 -34.14 -4.59 4.54
N SER A 9 -33.77 -5.65 5.25
CA SER A 9 -32.49 -5.70 5.95
C SER A 9 -31.37 -5.50 4.94
N LEU A 10 -30.60 -4.43 5.07
CA LEU A 10 -29.43 -4.19 4.24
C LEU A 10 -28.35 -5.23 4.54
N ARG A 11 -27.66 -5.69 3.50
CA ARG A 11 -26.47 -6.54 3.58
C ARG A 11 -25.26 -5.74 3.07
N THR A 12 -24.12 -5.92 3.72
CA THR A 12 -22.86 -5.34 3.27
C THR A 12 -22.25 -6.23 2.19
N TYR A 13 -22.09 -5.67 1.00
CA TYR A 13 -21.42 -6.29 -0.13
C TYR A 13 -20.03 -5.71 -0.32
N ARG A 14 -19.03 -6.57 -0.50
CA ARG A 14 -17.67 -6.16 -0.82
C ARG A 14 -17.43 -6.32 -2.31
N GLY A 15 -16.91 -5.29 -2.98
CA GLY A 15 -16.53 -5.33 -4.38
C GLY A 15 -15.10 -4.88 -4.61
N ASN A 16 -14.49 -5.34 -5.69
CA ASN A 16 -13.12 -4.98 -6.04
C ASN A 16 -12.80 -5.15 -7.53
N CYS A 17 -11.88 -4.34 -8.03
CA CYS A 17 -11.25 -4.62 -9.32
C CYS A 17 -10.38 -5.88 -9.25
N HIS A 18 -10.06 -6.50 -10.38
CA HIS A 18 -9.40 -7.82 -10.39
C HIS A 18 -8.02 -7.82 -9.70
N CYS A 19 -7.21 -6.75 -9.83
CA CYS A 19 -5.92 -6.66 -9.13
C CYS A 19 -6.03 -6.22 -7.66
N GLY A 20 -7.23 -5.88 -7.18
CA GLY A 20 -7.45 -5.42 -5.81
C GLY A 20 -6.92 -4.01 -5.51
N ALA A 21 -6.50 -3.23 -6.53
CA ALA A 21 -6.08 -1.84 -6.35
C ALA A 21 -7.24 -0.91 -5.93
N PHE A 22 -8.48 -1.27 -6.29
CA PHE A 22 -9.69 -0.61 -5.84
C PHE A 22 -10.62 -1.64 -5.19
N VAL A 23 -11.03 -1.36 -3.95
CA VAL A 23 -11.94 -2.18 -3.14
C VAL A 23 -12.97 -1.25 -2.51
N TYR A 24 -14.22 -1.65 -2.49
CA TYR A 24 -15.31 -0.91 -1.86
C TYR A 24 -16.22 -1.86 -1.09
N GLU A 25 -16.99 -1.28 -0.18
CA GLU A 25 -18.13 -1.89 0.49
C GLU A 25 -19.38 -1.06 0.18
N ALA A 26 -20.51 -1.74 -0.02
CA ALA A 26 -21.79 -1.10 -0.24
C ALA A 26 -22.88 -1.83 0.57
N GLU A 27 -23.73 -1.07 1.24
CA GLU A 27 -24.88 -1.61 1.95
C GLU A 27 -26.08 -1.59 1.01
N LEU A 28 -26.57 -2.76 0.63
CA LEU A 28 -27.66 -2.89 -0.33
C LEU A 28 -28.68 -3.91 0.17
N PRO A 29 -29.94 -3.82 -0.27
CA PRO A 29 -30.85 -4.97 -0.21
C PRO A 29 -30.24 -6.19 -0.89
N GLU A 30 -30.78 -7.37 -0.61
CA GLU A 30 -30.33 -8.58 -1.28
C GLU A 30 -30.37 -8.43 -2.80
N ILE A 31 -29.22 -8.59 -3.46
CA ILE A 31 -29.09 -8.43 -4.92
C ILE A 31 -29.65 -9.68 -5.60
N THR A 32 -30.93 -9.64 -5.96
CA THR A 32 -31.61 -10.67 -6.77
C THR A 32 -31.78 -10.26 -8.23
N ALA A 33 -31.72 -8.96 -8.52
CA ALA A 33 -31.85 -8.38 -9.85
C ALA A 33 -30.80 -7.29 -10.11
N ALA A 34 -30.45 -7.07 -11.38
CA ALA A 34 -29.56 -6.00 -11.81
C ALA A 34 -30.02 -5.38 -13.13
N SER A 35 -29.78 -4.09 -13.31
CA SER A 35 -30.11 -3.39 -14.55
C SER A 35 -29.10 -3.73 -15.65
N GLU A 36 -29.60 -4.13 -16.81
CA GLU A 36 -28.78 -4.45 -17.99
C GLU A 36 -29.16 -3.53 -19.15
N CYS A 37 -28.13 -2.95 -19.79
CA CYS A 37 -28.28 -1.98 -20.86
C CYS A 37 -27.61 -2.47 -22.14
N PRO A 38 -28.29 -2.47 -23.30
CA PRO A 38 -27.71 -2.93 -24.55
C PRO A 38 -26.86 -1.86 -25.27
N CYS A 39 -26.68 -0.66 -24.68
CA CYS A 39 -25.85 0.37 -25.31
C CYS A 39 -24.40 -0.08 -25.48
N SER A 40 -23.69 0.54 -26.43
CA SER A 40 -22.37 0.09 -26.89
C SER A 40 -21.36 -0.10 -25.76
N ILE A 41 -21.26 0.83 -24.79
CA ILE A 41 -20.33 0.69 -23.66
C ILE A 41 -20.75 -0.44 -22.70
N CYS A 42 -22.05 -0.55 -22.40
CA CYS A 42 -22.58 -1.50 -21.43
C CYS A 42 -22.49 -2.91 -21.97
N ARG A 43 -22.79 -3.10 -23.26
CA ARG A 43 -22.52 -4.33 -23.99
C ARG A 43 -21.05 -4.72 -23.95
N LYS A 44 -20.14 -3.81 -24.35
CA LYS A 44 -18.69 -4.09 -24.46
C LYS A 44 -18.00 -4.35 -23.12
N LYS A 45 -18.48 -3.75 -22.02
CA LYS A 45 -17.98 -3.98 -20.66
C LYS A 45 -18.78 -5.02 -19.86
N GLY A 46 -19.92 -5.46 -20.40
CA GLY A 46 -20.90 -6.31 -19.73
C GLY A 46 -21.35 -5.72 -18.39
N TYR A 47 -21.78 -4.46 -18.38
CA TYR A 47 -22.27 -3.83 -17.15
C TYR A 47 -23.59 -4.46 -16.69
N LEU A 48 -23.62 -4.85 -15.41
CA LEU A 48 -24.83 -5.14 -14.66
C LEU A 48 -24.89 -4.18 -13.49
N PHE A 49 -25.83 -3.25 -13.46
CA PHE A 49 -25.82 -2.17 -12.48
C PHE A 49 -26.82 -2.38 -11.34
N VAL A 50 -26.35 -2.08 -10.13
CA VAL A 50 -27.19 -1.80 -8.96
C VAL A 50 -26.87 -0.40 -8.44
N GLY A 51 -27.90 0.41 -8.21
CA GLY A 51 -27.74 1.80 -7.80
C GLY A 51 -27.62 1.96 -6.28
N THR A 52 -26.68 2.78 -5.83
CA THR A 52 -26.48 3.17 -4.44
C THR A 52 -26.23 4.67 -4.31
N ASN A 53 -26.11 5.14 -3.07
CA ASN A 53 -25.82 6.54 -2.75
C ASN A 53 -24.42 6.66 -2.13
N SER A 54 -23.60 7.53 -2.71
CA SER A 54 -22.21 7.78 -2.31
C SER A 54 -22.03 8.22 -0.86
N LYS A 55 -23.07 8.84 -0.26
CA LYS A 55 -22.98 9.46 1.08
C LYS A 55 -23.41 8.56 2.22
N THR A 56 -24.18 7.51 1.94
CA THR A 56 -24.88 6.74 2.99
C THR A 56 -24.62 5.23 2.94
N HIS A 57 -24.46 4.67 1.74
CA HIS A 57 -24.46 3.21 1.54
C HIS A 57 -23.29 2.73 0.68
N PHE A 58 -22.23 3.53 0.57
CA PHE A 58 -21.04 3.21 -0.20
C PHE A 58 -19.80 3.72 0.53
N LYS A 59 -18.77 2.88 0.61
CA LYS A 59 -17.49 3.19 1.24
C LYS A 59 -16.37 2.61 0.41
N VAL A 60 -15.39 3.42 0.04
CA VAL A 60 -14.14 2.91 -0.53
C VAL A 60 -13.28 2.34 0.60
N VAL A 61 -12.84 1.09 0.44
CA VAL A 61 -11.98 0.38 1.40
C VAL A 61 -10.50 0.46 0.99
N LYS A 62 -10.21 0.43 -0.31
CA LYS A 62 -8.86 0.58 -0.88
C LYS A 62 -8.95 1.35 -2.20
N GLY A 63 -8.02 2.26 -2.43
CA GLY A 63 -8.04 3.19 -3.58
C GLY A 63 -8.95 4.39 -3.34
N SER A 64 -9.32 5.10 -4.41
CA SER A 64 -10.31 6.18 -4.38
C SER A 64 -11.13 6.20 -5.68
N LEU A 65 -12.31 6.84 -5.70
CA LEU A 65 -13.12 6.94 -6.92
C LEU A 65 -12.39 7.72 -8.04
N GLU A 66 -11.49 8.60 -7.65
CA GLU A 66 -10.61 9.41 -8.51
C GLU A 66 -9.42 8.60 -9.03
N SER A 67 -9.00 7.55 -8.30
CA SER A 67 -7.93 6.65 -8.73
C SER A 67 -8.34 5.73 -9.89
N LEU A 68 -9.65 5.55 -10.09
CA LEU A 68 -10.19 4.83 -11.24
C LEU A 68 -10.11 5.71 -12.48
N SER A 69 -9.67 5.14 -13.60
CA SER A 69 -9.78 5.80 -14.89
C SER A 69 -11.24 6.03 -15.23
N GLU A 70 -11.53 7.21 -15.75
CA GLU A 70 -12.88 7.64 -16.08
C GLU A 70 -13.04 7.78 -17.58
N TYR A 71 -14.18 7.33 -18.08
CA TYR A 71 -14.58 7.48 -19.47
C TYR A 71 -16.03 7.94 -19.57
N THR A 72 -16.24 9.05 -20.29
CA THR A 72 -17.56 9.64 -20.56
C THR A 72 -17.77 9.78 -22.06
N PHE A 73 -19.01 9.66 -22.52
CA PHE A 73 -19.41 9.87 -23.91
C PHE A 73 -20.89 10.29 -23.97
N GLY A 74 -21.41 10.58 -25.17
CA GLY A 74 -22.79 11.00 -25.35
C GLY A 74 -23.10 12.27 -24.54
N THR A 75 -24.11 12.20 -23.68
CA THR A 75 -24.51 13.31 -22.78
C THR A 75 -23.48 13.65 -21.71
N LYS A 76 -22.47 12.79 -21.50
CA LYS A 76 -21.46 12.88 -20.44
C LYS A 76 -22.03 12.87 -19.01
N ALA A 77 -23.30 12.47 -18.84
CA ALA A 77 -23.93 12.38 -17.52
C ALA A 77 -23.45 11.18 -16.70
N LEU A 78 -23.04 10.09 -17.38
CA LEU A 78 -22.57 8.87 -16.73
C LEU A 78 -21.06 8.72 -16.91
N HIS A 79 -20.36 8.66 -15.78
CA HIS A 79 -18.91 8.57 -15.71
C HIS A 79 -18.53 7.11 -15.46
N HIS A 80 -18.13 6.40 -16.51
CA HIS A 80 -17.75 4.99 -16.41
C HIS A 80 -16.36 4.85 -15.81
N LYS A 81 -16.27 4.25 -14.62
CA LYS A 81 -15.02 4.12 -13.88
C LYS A 81 -14.47 2.70 -13.94
N PHE A 82 -13.21 2.58 -14.32
CA PHE A 82 -12.50 1.31 -14.45
C PHE A 82 -11.09 1.38 -13.88
N CYS A 83 -10.54 0.23 -13.47
CA CYS A 83 -9.20 0.19 -12.92
C CYS A 83 -8.15 0.41 -14.02
N SER A 84 -7.29 1.41 -13.84
CA SER A 84 -6.18 1.74 -14.75
C SER A 84 -5.14 0.62 -14.88
N HIS A 85 -5.06 -0.28 -13.89
CA HIS A 85 -4.11 -1.39 -13.86
C HIS A 85 -4.62 -2.66 -14.54
N CYS A 86 -5.83 -3.12 -14.21
CA CYS A 86 -6.37 -4.40 -14.70
C CYS A 86 -7.50 -4.26 -15.73
N GLY A 87 -7.99 -3.04 -15.97
CA GLY A 87 -9.08 -2.76 -16.90
C GLY A 87 -10.48 -3.09 -16.37
N THR A 88 -10.61 -3.67 -15.17
CA THR A 88 -11.92 -4.03 -14.59
C THR A 88 -12.85 -2.82 -14.52
N ALA A 89 -14.01 -2.93 -15.15
CA ALA A 89 -15.10 -1.98 -15.07
C ALA A 89 -15.81 -2.12 -13.71
N VAL A 90 -15.57 -1.18 -12.79
CA VAL A 90 -15.96 -1.35 -11.38
C VAL A 90 -17.35 -0.79 -11.12
N LEU A 91 -17.59 0.44 -11.58
CA LEU A 91 -18.82 1.18 -11.31
C LEU A 91 -18.96 2.34 -12.30
N ALA A 92 -20.08 3.03 -12.26
CA ALA A 92 -20.26 4.33 -12.87
C ALA A 92 -20.78 5.34 -11.85
N THR A 93 -20.46 6.61 -12.02
CA THR A 93 -20.98 7.69 -11.19
C THR A 93 -21.77 8.69 -12.01
N VAL A 94 -22.75 9.32 -11.38
CA VAL A 94 -23.46 10.48 -11.92
C VAL A 94 -23.18 11.64 -10.99
N PRO A 95 -22.82 12.84 -11.48
CA PRO A 95 -22.60 13.99 -10.61
C PRO A 95 -23.78 14.20 -9.65
N THR A 96 -23.53 14.34 -8.34
CA THR A 96 -24.57 14.31 -7.30
C THR A 96 -25.66 15.38 -7.49
N VAL A 97 -25.36 16.49 -8.18
CA VAL A 97 -26.32 17.55 -8.55
C VAL A 97 -27.41 17.02 -9.51
N GLN A 98 -27.09 16.01 -10.32
CA GLN A 98 -27.99 15.44 -11.33
C GLN A 98 -28.79 14.24 -10.82
N ALA A 99 -28.35 13.58 -9.74
CA ALA A 99 -28.99 12.39 -9.20
C ALA A 99 -28.86 12.28 -7.67
N PRO A 100 -29.65 13.03 -6.89
CA PRO A 100 -29.49 13.13 -5.44
C PRO A 100 -29.78 11.83 -4.67
N ARG A 101 -30.49 10.86 -5.27
CA ARG A 101 -30.86 9.59 -4.62
C ARG A 101 -29.94 8.42 -4.97
N LYS A 102 -29.43 8.34 -6.20
CA LYS A 102 -28.57 7.25 -6.71
C LYS A 102 -27.49 7.83 -7.63
N ASP A 103 -26.37 8.25 -7.04
CA ASP A 103 -25.24 8.85 -7.75
C ASP A 103 -24.10 7.84 -8.04
N ILE A 104 -24.22 6.60 -7.58
CA ILE A 104 -23.30 5.50 -7.90
C ILE A 104 -24.07 4.29 -8.44
N TYR A 105 -23.58 3.71 -9.53
CA TYR A 105 -24.06 2.47 -10.14
C TYR A 105 -22.94 1.44 -10.08
N LEU A 106 -23.05 0.45 -9.21
CA LEU A 106 -22.04 -0.59 -9.01
C LEU A 106 -22.19 -1.68 -10.05
N ASN A 107 -21.08 -2.07 -10.69
CA ASN A 107 -21.09 -3.24 -11.56
C ASN A 107 -21.12 -4.50 -10.70
N VAL A 108 -22.19 -5.29 -10.78
CA VAL A 108 -22.38 -6.48 -9.96
C VAL A 108 -21.31 -7.54 -10.21
N HIS A 109 -20.75 -7.60 -11.42
CA HIS A 109 -19.58 -8.43 -11.73
C HIS A 109 -18.34 -8.10 -10.88
N ALA A 110 -18.23 -6.87 -10.36
CA ALA A 110 -17.16 -6.47 -9.45
C ALA A 110 -17.47 -6.75 -7.97
N ILE A 111 -18.67 -7.24 -7.64
CA ILE A 111 -19.09 -7.61 -6.29
C ILE A 111 -18.75 -9.09 -6.02
N GLN A 112 -18.19 -9.36 -4.84
CA GLN A 112 -17.82 -10.72 -4.44
C GLN A 112 -19.04 -11.53 -4.00
N GLY A 113 -19.00 -12.85 -4.22
CA GLY A 113 -20.01 -13.77 -3.70
C GLY A 113 -21.37 -13.75 -4.41
N ILE A 114 -21.49 -13.03 -5.52
CA ILE A 114 -22.71 -13.01 -6.35
C ILE A 114 -22.54 -13.95 -7.54
N ASN A 115 -23.53 -14.83 -7.73
CA ASN A 115 -23.65 -15.59 -8.97
C ASN A 115 -24.43 -14.76 -10.00
N THR A 116 -23.71 -14.11 -10.92
CA THR A 116 -24.31 -13.20 -11.91
C THR A 116 -25.14 -13.91 -12.98
N TRP A 117 -25.00 -15.23 -13.11
CA TRP A 117 -25.76 -16.05 -14.06
C TRP A 117 -27.20 -16.32 -13.63
N THR A 118 -27.50 -16.17 -12.34
CA THR A 118 -28.83 -16.44 -11.76
C THR A 118 -29.61 -15.17 -11.44
N LEU A 119 -29.03 -14.00 -11.65
CA LEU A 119 -29.70 -12.72 -11.39
C LEU A 119 -30.76 -12.42 -12.44
N GLU A 120 -31.91 -11.92 -11.99
CA GLU A 120 -32.92 -11.36 -12.88
C GLU A 120 -32.36 -10.11 -13.59
N ARG A 121 -32.67 -9.97 -14.88
CA ARG A 121 -32.23 -8.84 -15.70
C ARG A 121 -33.35 -7.83 -15.80
N THR A 122 -33.13 -6.63 -15.28
CA THR A 122 -34.05 -5.50 -15.49
C THR A 122 -33.58 -4.71 -16.71
N PRO A 123 -34.25 -4.82 -17.87
CA PRO A 123 -33.79 -4.14 -19.08
C PRO A 123 -33.92 -2.62 -18.94
N ILE A 124 -32.86 -1.91 -19.30
CA ILE A 124 -32.87 -0.45 -19.45
C ILE A 124 -32.36 -0.09 -20.85
N ASP A 125 -33.07 0.77 -21.57
CA ASP A 125 -32.69 1.14 -22.93
C ASP A 125 -31.89 2.44 -22.98
N GLY A 126 -30.58 2.32 -22.76
CA GLY A 126 -29.65 3.44 -22.89
C GLY A 126 -29.30 3.81 -24.32
N THR A 127 -29.75 3.06 -25.34
CA THR A 127 -29.44 3.36 -26.75
C THR A 127 -30.15 4.61 -27.26
N LYS A 128 -31.25 4.99 -26.59
CA LYS A 128 -32.06 6.18 -26.89
C LYS A 128 -31.55 7.45 -26.22
N ILE A 129 -30.46 7.38 -25.45
CA ILE A 129 -29.93 8.50 -24.67
C ILE A 129 -28.75 9.14 -25.43
N GLY A 130 -28.96 10.36 -25.93
CA GLY A 130 -27.97 11.09 -26.72
C GLY A 130 -27.92 10.62 -28.18
N ASN A 131 -26.83 10.93 -28.88
CA ASN A 131 -26.66 10.54 -30.27
C ASN A 131 -26.37 9.03 -30.40
N PRO A 132 -26.87 8.37 -31.46
CA PRO A 132 -26.54 6.98 -31.75
C PRO A 132 -25.02 6.76 -31.81
N TYR A 133 -24.57 5.65 -31.23
CA TYR A 133 -23.17 5.26 -31.30
C TYR A 133 -22.87 4.71 -32.71
N GLU A 134 -21.95 5.36 -33.42
CA GLU A 134 -21.41 4.84 -34.68
C GLU A 134 -20.23 3.92 -34.40
N GLU A 135 -20.28 2.70 -34.94
CA GLU A 135 -19.22 1.72 -34.75
C GLU A 135 -17.93 2.15 -35.48
N PRO A 136 -16.80 2.28 -34.76
CA PRO A 136 -15.52 2.61 -35.38
C PRO A 136 -15.11 1.57 -36.42
N LYS A 137 -14.70 2.03 -37.61
CA LYS A 137 -14.11 1.17 -38.64
C LYS A 137 -12.79 0.57 -38.16
N HIS A 138 -12.47 -0.65 -38.59
CA HIS A 138 -11.18 -1.30 -38.33
C HIS A 138 -10.03 -0.48 -38.92
N ILE A 139 -8.95 -0.28 -38.16
CA ILE A 139 -7.84 0.63 -38.53
C ILE A 139 -6.53 -0.08 -38.89
N GLY A 140 -6.53 -1.41 -39.02
CA GLY A 140 -5.33 -2.18 -39.37
C GLY A 140 -5.54 -3.17 -40.51
N PRO A 141 -4.55 -4.03 -40.77
CA PRO A 141 -4.69 -5.08 -41.77
C PRO A 141 -5.78 -6.08 -41.36
N LEU A 142 -6.36 -6.74 -42.36
CA LEU A 142 -7.25 -7.88 -42.13
C LEU A 142 -6.41 -9.16 -42.02
N PRO A 143 -6.84 -10.16 -41.25
CA PRO A 143 -6.22 -11.49 -41.26
C PRO A 143 -6.21 -12.04 -42.69
N ALA A 144 -5.05 -12.49 -43.18
CA ALA A 144 -4.89 -12.99 -44.54
C ALA A 144 -5.24 -14.49 -44.68
N VAL A 145 -5.72 -15.12 -43.61
CA VAL A 145 -6.01 -16.55 -43.56
C VAL A 145 -7.45 -16.83 -43.96
N GLU A 146 -7.64 -17.88 -44.77
CA GLU A 146 -8.96 -18.44 -45.05
C GLU A 146 -9.29 -19.54 -44.05
N VAL A 147 -10.55 -19.55 -43.60
CA VAL A 147 -11.06 -20.52 -42.63
C VAL A 147 -12.30 -21.14 -43.23
N GLU A 148 -12.35 -22.47 -43.30
CA GLU A 148 -13.51 -23.18 -43.85
C GLU A 148 -14.78 -22.84 -43.04
N GLY A 149 -15.80 -22.30 -43.73
CA GLY A 149 -17.03 -21.79 -43.10
C GLY A 149 -16.81 -20.55 -42.23
N GLY A 150 -15.66 -19.88 -42.36
CA GLY A 150 -15.32 -18.67 -41.62
C GLY A 150 -15.82 -17.40 -42.33
N GLN A 151 -16.08 -16.38 -41.53
CA GLN A 151 -16.41 -15.04 -41.98
C GLN A 151 -15.57 -14.01 -41.21
N LEU A 152 -15.44 -12.82 -41.79
CA LEU A 152 -14.73 -11.71 -41.16
C LEU A 152 -15.63 -10.99 -40.16
N TYR A 153 -15.19 -10.95 -38.91
CA TYR A 153 -15.73 -10.06 -37.89
C TYR A 153 -14.77 -8.91 -37.64
N THR A 154 -15.30 -7.69 -37.61
CA THR A 154 -14.59 -6.54 -37.06
C THR A 154 -15.15 -6.17 -35.69
N GLY A 155 -14.34 -5.49 -34.90
CA GLY A 155 -14.73 -5.02 -33.58
C GLY A 155 -13.90 -3.83 -33.15
N SER A 156 -14.32 -3.20 -32.06
CA SER A 156 -13.61 -2.06 -31.51
C SER A 156 -13.78 -1.92 -30.00
N CYS A 157 -12.80 -1.28 -29.36
CA CYS A 157 -13.02 -0.64 -28.08
C CYS A 157 -14.00 0.53 -28.25
N HIS A 158 -14.64 0.97 -27.17
CA HIS A 158 -15.70 1.98 -27.29
C HIS A 158 -15.22 3.29 -27.94
N CYS A 159 -14.02 3.77 -27.63
CA CYS A 159 -13.50 5.01 -28.20
C CYS A 159 -12.82 4.86 -29.58
N GLY A 160 -12.84 3.66 -30.19
CA GLY A 160 -12.29 3.41 -31.53
C GLY A 160 -10.76 3.37 -31.67
N LYS A 161 -10.00 3.70 -30.62
CA LYS A 161 -8.53 3.68 -30.65
C LYS A 161 -7.91 2.29 -30.83
N LEU A 162 -8.62 1.26 -30.36
CA LEU A 162 -8.28 -0.14 -30.59
C LEU A 162 -9.40 -0.77 -31.41
N THR A 163 -9.00 -1.55 -32.40
CA THR A 163 -9.89 -2.35 -33.25
C THR A 163 -9.35 -3.77 -33.35
N ILE A 164 -10.24 -4.72 -33.66
CA ILE A 164 -9.88 -6.12 -33.87
C ILE A 164 -10.56 -6.60 -35.14
N ALA A 165 -9.85 -7.42 -35.90
CA ALA A 165 -10.41 -8.18 -37.01
C ALA A 165 -10.13 -9.66 -36.76
N ALA A 166 -11.14 -10.51 -36.94
CA ALA A 166 -11.03 -11.95 -36.74
C ALA A 166 -11.76 -12.70 -37.87
N VAL A 167 -11.08 -13.63 -38.53
CA VAL A 167 -11.72 -14.55 -39.49
C VAL A 167 -12.01 -15.85 -38.77
N ILE A 168 -13.27 -16.06 -38.39
CA ILE A 168 -13.73 -17.18 -37.56
C ILE A 168 -15.10 -17.69 -38.02
N LYS A 169 -15.49 -18.89 -37.59
CA LYS A 169 -16.82 -19.43 -37.89
C LYS A 169 -17.94 -18.55 -37.34
N THR A 170 -19.14 -18.71 -37.88
CA THR A 170 -20.34 -18.03 -37.40
C THR A 170 -20.55 -18.25 -35.90
N LEU A 171 -20.88 -17.19 -35.16
CA LEU A 171 -21.01 -17.24 -33.71
C LEU A 171 -22.46 -17.47 -33.27
N GLU A 172 -23.40 -16.83 -33.95
CA GLU A 172 -24.82 -16.93 -33.72
C GLU A 172 -25.36 -18.30 -34.12
N ASP A 173 -26.21 -18.87 -33.26
CA ASP A 173 -26.88 -20.16 -33.41
C ASP A 173 -25.93 -21.37 -33.60
N ASP A 174 -24.62 -21.18 -33.44
CA ASP A 174 -23.61 -22.26 -33.47
C ASP A 174 -23.29 -22.78 -32.05
N ARG A 175 -23.79 -23.99 -31.76
CA ARG A 175 -23.54 -24.70 -30.49
C ARG A 175 -22.09 -25.14 -30.32
N ASP A 176 -21.34 -25.24 -31.42
CA ASP A 176 -19.96 -25.69 -31.47
C ASP A 176 -18.97 -24.54 -31.71
N SER A 177 -19.42 -23.28 -31.60
CA SER A 177 -18.61 -22.06 -31.71
C SER A 177 -17.42 -22.01 -30.73
N GLY A 178 -17.38 -22.92 -29.74
CA GLY A 178 -16.33 -23.00 -28.74
C GLY A 178 -16.37 -21.86 -27.73
N MET A 179 -17.48 -21.14 -27.66
CA MET A 179 -17.63 -19.95 -26.82
C MET A 179 -17.68 -20.30 -25.33
N ILE A 180 -16.91 -19.58 -24.53
CA ILE A 180 -16.81 -19.79 -23.09
C ILE A 180 -17.10 -18.50 -22.33
N GLU A 181 -18.01 -18.61 -21.36
CA GLU A 181 -18.18 -17.64 -20.27
C GLU A 181 -17.65 -18.28 -18.99
N CYS A 182 -16.73 -17.61 -18.31
CA CYS A 182 -16.01 -18.17 -17.17
C CYS A 182 -16.17 -17.27 -15.95
N ASN A 183 -16.47 -17.85 -14.79
CA ASN A 183 -16.61 -17.12 -13.53
C ASN A 183 -15.28 -16.96 -12.75
N CYS A 184 -14.12 -17.21 -13.38
CA CYS A 184 -12.84 -16.94 -12.72
C CYS A 184 -12.69 -15.43 -12.46
N SER A 185 -11.84 -15.07 -11.49
CA SER A 185 -11.79 -13.70 -10.95
C SER A 185 -11.73 -12.57 -12.00
N ILE A 186 -10.96 -12.74 -13.08
CA ILE A 186 -10.83 -11.71 -14.13
C ILE A 186 -11.97 -11.75 -15.15
N CYS A 187 -12.47 -12.94 -15.49
CA CYS A 187 -13.52 -13.12 -16.48
C CYS A 187 -14.87 -12.69 -15.93
N GLU A 188 -15.17 -13.04 -14.68
CA GLU A 188 -16.38 -12.61 -13.98
C GLU A 188 -16.45 -11.08 -13.95
N ARG A 189 -15.39 -10.43 -13.44
CA ARG A 189 -15.33 -8.97 -13.24
C ARG A 189 -15.46 -8.12 -14.49
N ASN A 190 -15.29 -8.72 -15.66
CA ASN A 190 -15.35 -8.03 -16.93
C ASN A 190 -16.35 -8.68 -17.91
N ALA A 191 -17.14 -9.65 -17.42
CA ALA A 191 -18.15 -10.36 -18.16
C ALA A 191 -17.66 -10.92 -19.51
N TYR A 192 -16.47 -11.53 -19.56
CA TYR A 192 -15.91 -11.96 -20.84
C TYR A 192 -16.69 -13.10 -21.50
N LEU A 193 -16.90 -12.96 -22.81
CA LEU A 193 -17.37 -14.02 -23.70
C LEU A 193 -16.23 -14.34 -24.67
N TRP A 194 -15.50 -15.42 -24.41
CA TRP A 194 -14.31 -15.77 -25.16
C TRP A 194 -14.61 -16.77 -26.26
N VAL A 195 -14.06 -16.51 -27.44
CA VAL A 195 -13.74 -17.53 -28.44
C VAL A 195 -12.23 -17.65 -28.61
N TYR A 196 -11.75 -18.79 -29.08
CA TYR A 196 -10.33 -19.15 -29.05
C TYR A 196 -9.78 -19.47 -30.46
N PRO A 197 -9.81 -18.51 -31.40
CA PRO A 197 -9.24 -18.71 -32.73
C PRO A 197 -7.71 -18.82 -32.67
N LYS A 198 -7.11 -19.32 -33.76
CA LYS A 198 -5.67 -19.36 -33.94
C LYS A 198 -5.08 -17.96 -34.06
N THR A 199 -3.80 -17.82 -33.76
CA THR A 199 -3.12 -16.52 -33.79
C THR A 199 -3.17 -15.84 -35.16
N GLU A 200 -3.01 -16.60 -36.26
CA GLU A 200 -3.09 -16.07 -37.62
C GLU A 200 -4.49 -15.59 -38.03
N GLN A 201 -5.54 -16.00 -37.31
CA GLN A 201 -6.93 -15.62 -37.59
C GLN A 201 -7.32 -14.27 -37.01
N VAL A 202 -6.47 -13.64 -36.18
CA VAL A 202 -6.84 -12.43 -35.42
C VAL A 202 -5.78 -11.34 -35.57
N VAL A 203 -6.24 -10.13 -35.86
CA VAL A 203 -5.42 -8.91 -35.86
C VAL A 203 -6.00 -7.92 -34.87
N LEU A 204 -5.26 -7.63 -33.79
CA LEU A 204 -5.54 -6.51 -32.88
C LEU A 204 -4.74 -5.28 -33.35
N SER A 205 -5.43 -4.16 -33.57
CA SER A 205 -4.82 -2.93 -34.12
C SER A 205 -5.06 -1.73 -33.21
N GLY A 206 -4.04 -0.90 -33.06
CA GLY A 206 -4.05 0.31 -32.23
C GLY A 206 -2.62 0.80 -31.98
N LYS A 207 -2.47 2.04 -31.51
CA LYS A 207 -1.16 2.56 -31.09
C LYS A 207 -0.74 1.91 -29.77
N GLU A 208 0.54 1.56 -29.62
CA GLU A 208 1.04 0.92 -28.40
C GLU A 208 0.79 1.76 -27.14
N GLU A 209 0.87 3.09 -27.25
CA GLU A 209 0.56 4.03 -26.18
C GLU A 209 -0.92 4.03 -25.74
N ASP A 210 -1.85 3.60 -26.60
CA ASP A 210 -3.27 3.49 -26.28
C ASP A 210 -3.63 2.14 -25.63
N ILE A 211 -2.69 1.19 -25.59
CA ILE A 211 -2.86 -0.15 -25.04
C ILE A 211 -2.22 -0.22 -23.65
N ALA A 212 -3.01 -0.61 -22.65
CA ALA A 212 -2.50 -1.07 -21.36
C ALA A 212 -2.53 -2.59 -21.32
N ARG A 213 -1.54 -3.21 -20.67
CA ARG A 213 -1.43 -4.67 -20.53
C ARG A 213 -1.37 -5.05 -19.07
N TYR A 214 -2.35 -5.84 -18.64
CA TYR A 214 -2.37 -6.42 -17.31
C TYR A 214 -1.84 -7.85 -17.34
N ARG A 215 -0.76 -8.11 -16.62
CA ARG A 215 -0.17 -9.46 -16.52
C ARG A 215 -0.71 -10.16 -15.28
N PHE A 216 -1.13 -11.40 -15.44
CA PHE A 216 -1.69 -12.19 -14.35
C PHE A 216 -1.44 -13.68 -14.56
N ASN A 217 -1.84 -14.48 -13.58
CA ASN A 217 -1.60 -15.93 -13.58
C ASN A 217 -0.10 -16.24 -13.71
N HIS A 218 0.73 -15.73 -12.79
CA HIS A 218 2.19 -15.83 -12.84
C HIS A 218 2.86 -15.20 -14.08
N GLU A 219 2.17 -14.20 -14.64
CA GLU A 219 2.45 -13.55 -15.93
C GLU A 219 2.44 -14.49 -17.14
N VAL A 220 1.64 -15.56 -17.09
CA VAL A 220 1.36 -16.42 -18.26
C VAL A 220 0.59 -15.64 -19.34
N LEU A 221 -0.35 -14.79 -18.92
CA LEU A 221 -1.21 -14.02 -19.82
C LEU A 221 -0.92 -12.53 -19.66
N ALA A 222 -0.97 -11.79 -20.77
CA ALA A 222 -0.79 -10.34 -20.81
C ALA A 222 -1.99 -9.70 -21.50
N LYS A 223 -2.99 -9.33 -20.71
CA LYS A 223 -4.29 -8.90 -21.21
C LYS A 223 -4.30 -7.43 -21.66
N PRO A 224 -4.48 -7.15 -22.96
CA PRO A 224 -4.61 -5.79 -23.45
C PRO A 224 -6.00 -5.20 -23.13
N PHE A 225 -6.02 -3.92 -22.82
CA PHE A 225 -7.24 -3.11 -22.77
C PHE A 225 -6.93 -1.67 -23.19
N CYS A 226 -7.96 -0.98 -23.68
CA CYS A 226 -7.84 0.41 -24.07
C CYS A 226 -7.58 1.29 -22.85
N ARG A 227 -6.51 2.11 -22.87
CA ARG A 227 -6.24 3.08 -21.80
C ARG A 227 -7.33 4.11 -21.61
N THR A 228 -8.01 4.49 -22.70
CA THR A 228 -9.02 5.55 -22.70
C THR A 228 -10.38 5.05 -22.19
N CYS A 229 -10.91 3.95 -22.72
CA CYS A 229 -12.24 3.48 -22.35
C CYS A 229 -12.25 2.20 -21.50
N GLY A 230 -11.10 1.57 -21.26
CA GLY A 230 -10.98 0.36 -20.44
C GLY A 230 -11.61 -0.90 -21.03
N VAL A 231 -12.04 -0.88 -22.31
CA VAL A 231 -12.57 -2.07 -22.98
C VAL A 231 -11.40 -3.00 -23.34
N SER A 232 -11.59 -4.29 -23.08
CA SER A 232 -10.63 -5.34 -23.40
C SER A 232 -11.21 -6.25 -24.48
N MET A 233 -10.44 -6.47 -25.54
CA MET A 233 -10.88 -7.18 -26.74
C MET A 233 -10.22 -8.55 -26.90
N SER A 234 -9.11 -8.78 -26.20
CA SER A 234 -8.28 -9.98 -26.35
C SER A 234 -7.55 -10.32 -25.05
N ASN A 235 -7.00 -11.54 -24.97
CA ASN A 235 -6.23 -12.05 -23.84
C ASN A 235 -5.08 -12.98 -24.31
N PRO A 236 -4.07 -12.46 -25.02
CA PRO A 236 -2.97 -13.25 -25.55
C PRO A 236 -2.03 -13.72 -24.43
N VAL A 237 -1.20 -14.70 -24.77
CA VAL A 237 -0.05 -15.09 -23.94
C VAL A 237 0.90 -13.90 -23.73
N ASN A 238 1.55 -13.86 -22.58
CA ASN A 238 2.59 -12.87 -22.33
C ASN A 238 3.88 -13.22 -23.07
N GLU A 239 4.18 -12.48 -24.14
CA GLU A 239 5.40 -12.67 -24.94
C GLU A 239 6.70 -12.34 -24.18
N LYS A 240 6.61 -11.57 -23.08
CA LYS A 240 7.78 -11.13 -22.31
C LYS A 240 8.21 -12.10 -21.21
N THR A 241 7.51 -13.23 -21.05
CA THR A 241 7.82 -14.22 -20.01
C THR A 241 7.93 -15.59 -20.67
N THR A 242 9.03 -16.28 -20.40
CA THR A 242 9.24 -17.65 -20.88
C THR A 242 8.40 -18.65 -20.08
N ALA A 243 8.20 -19.84 -20.64
CA ALA A 243 7.44 -20.89 -19.96
C ALA A 243 8.11 -21.34 -18.66
N ASP A 244 9.46 -21.34 -18.62
CA ASP A 244 10.22 -21.68 -17.43
C ASP A 244 10.19 -20.58 -16.38
N GLU A 245 10.27 -19.30 -16.76
CA GLU A 245 10.08 -18.19 -15.82
C GLU A 245 8.69 -18.20 -15.18
N ALA A 246 7.65 -18.43 -15.98
CA ALA A 246 6.28 -18.54 -15.47
C ALA A 246 6.11 -19.75 -14.53
N ALA A 247 6.68 -20.90 -14.88
CA ALA A 247 6.67 -22.10 -14.04
C ALA A 247 7.50 -21.93 -12.75
N ALA A 248 8.60 -21.16 -12.80
CA ALA A 248 9.44 -20.86 -11.64
C ALA A 248 8.72 -19.96 -10.62
N ARG A 249 7.80 -19.11 -11.08
CA ARG A 249 6.97 -18.23 -10.23
C ARG A 249 5.86 -18.93 -9.47
N MET A 250 5.75 -20.25 -9.58
CA MET A 250 4.88 -21.09 -8.74
C MET A 250 5.74 -21.82 -7.71
N PRO A 251 6.10 -21.17 -6.58
CA PRO A 251 7.06 -21.72 -5.62
C PRO A 251 6.63 -23.08 -5.06
N ASP A 252 5.33 -23.27 -4.84
CA ASP A 252 4.74 -24.48 -4.23
C ASP A 252 4.25 -25.50 -5.27
N ALA A 253 4.50 -25.29 -6.57
CA ALA A 253 4.07 -26.20 -7.61
C ALA A 253 5.00 -27.41 -7.75
N ASP A 254 4.42 -28.60 -7.79
CA ASP A 254 5.11 -29.83 -8.16
C ASP A 254 5.54 -29.83 -9.64
N ALA A 255 6.31 -30.84 -10.04
CA ALA A 255 6.81 -30.95 -11.40
C ALA A 255 5.67 -31.05 -12.45
N ALA A 256 4.56 -31.72 -12.13
CA ALA A 256 3.43 -31.89 -13.02
C ALA A 256 2.63 -30.59 -13.21
N GLN A 257 2.51 -29.79 -12.15
CA GLN A 257 1.90 -28.46 -12.16
C GLN A 257 2.74 -27.46 -12.96
N ARG A 258 4.07 -27.48 -12.80
CA ARG A 258 5.00 -26.66 -13.60
C ARG A 258 4.94 -27.06 -15.08
N ASP A 259 4.90 -28.35 -15.38
CA ASP A 259 4.73 -28.86 -16.74
C ASP A 259 3.37 -28.47 -17.35
N LYS A 260 2.30 -28.46 -16.54
CA LYS A 260 0.99 -27.95 -16.95
C LYS A 260 1.05 -26.47 -17.37
N VAL A 261 1.79 -25.62 -16.66
CA VAL A 261 2.00 -24.22 -17.07
C VAL A 261 2.69 -24.12 -18.43
N ARG A 262 3.75 -24.92 -18.65
CA ARG A 262 4.45 -24.96 -19.93
C ARG A 262 3.53 -25.34 -21.08
N ARG A 263 2.71 -26.38 -20.90
CA ARG A 263 1.70 -26.80 -21.89
C ARG A 263 0.65 -25.71 -22.13
N ILE A 264 0.16 -25.05 -21.08
CA ILE A 264 -0.81 -23.95 -21.21
C ILE A 264 -0.20 -22.81 -22.01
N MET A 265 1.04 -22.40 -21.73
CA MET A 265 1.72 -21.34 -22.48
C MET A 265 1.99 -21.72 -23.93
N ALA A 266 2.41 -22.96 -24.18
CA ALA A 266 2.61 -23.47 -25.53
C ALA A 266 1.29 -23.42 -26.34
N HIS A 267 0.19 -23.87 -25.73
CA HIS A 267 -1.13 -23.79 -26.35
C HIS A 267 -1.59 -22.33 -26.55
N HIS A 268 -1.42 -21.46 -25.55
CA HIS A 268 -1.83 -20.04 -25.67
C HIS A 268 -0.98 -19.23 -26.66
N ARG A 269 0.17 -19.74 -27.12
CA ARG A 269 0.93 -19.16 -28.24
C ARG A 269 0.29 -19.46 -29.59
N THR A 270 -0.49 -20.53 -29.71
CA THR A 270 -1.14 -20.92 -30.97
C THR A 270 -2.52 -20.30 -31.13
N ILE A 271 -3.04 -19.62 -30.11
CA ILE A 271 -4.39 -19.02 -30.10
C ILE A 271 -4.35 -17.55 -29.70
N HIS A 272 -5.35 -16.80 -30.14
CA HIS A 272 -5.53 -15.40 -29.80
C HIS A 272 -6.98 -15.17 -29.35
N PRO A 273 -7.29 -15.34 -28.04
CA PRO A 273 -8.67 -15.25 -27.56
C PRO A 273 -9.33 -13.90 -27.89
N VAL A 274 -10.58 -13.92 -28.35
CA VAL A 274 -11.34 -12.72 -28.73
C VAL A 274 -12.59 -12.57 -27.86
N ASN A 275 -12.80 -11.36 -27.32
CA ASN A 275 -13.99 -11.04 -26.53
C ASN A 275 -15.13 -10.65 -27.48
N VAL A 276 -16.09 -11.55 -27.65
CA VAL A 276 -17.21 -11.43 -28.60
C VAL A 276 -18.07 -10.20 -28.35
N ARG A 277 -18.17 -9.72 -27.10
CA ARG A 277 -18.90 -8.49 -26.75
C ARG A 277 -18.38 -7.25 -27.49
N THR A 278 -17.15 -7.30 -27.99
CA THR A 278 -16.48 -6.18 -28.67
C THR A 278 -16.64 -6.20 -30.19
N LEU A 279 -17.12 -7.32 -30.76
CA LEU A 279 -17.40 -7.47 -32.18
C LEU A 279 -18.67 -6.72 -32.58
N HIS A 280 -18.61 -6.13 -33.77
CA HIS A 280 -19.69 -5.40 -34.44
C HIS A 280 -20.69 -6.38 -35.03
N GLY A 281 -21.96 -5.98 -35.10
CA GLY A 281 -23.02 -6.77 -35.72
C GLY A 281 -23.43 -8.07 -35.01
N VAL A 282 -22.69 -8.54 -34.00
CA VAL A 282 -23.01 -9.82 -33.33
C VAL A 282 -24.27 -9.71 -32.47
N ASP A 283 -25.20 -10.65 -32.56
CA ASP A 283 -26.34 -10.71 -31.62
C ASP A 283 -26.02 -11.59 -30.41
N LEU A 284 -25.81 -10.97 -29.24
CA LEU A 284 -25.46 -11.71 -28.01
C LEU A 284 -26.56 -12.66 -27.53
N SER A 285 -27.83 -12.43 -27.92
CA SER A 285 -28.96 -13.26 -27.50
C SER A 285 -29.03 -14.59 -28.25
N ARG A 286 -28.40 -14.66 -29.43
CA ARG A 286 -28.32 -15.85 -30.29
C ARG A 286 -27.06 -16.69 -30.06
N LEU A 287 -26.25 -16.34 -29.06
CA LEU A 287 -25.00 -17.06 -28.79
C LEU A 287 -25.26 -18.29 -27.91
N HIS A 288 -24.67 -19.41 -28.29
CA HIS A 288 -24.64 -20.61 -27.46
C HIS A 288 -23.35 -20.63 -26.62
N VAL A 289 -23.48 -20.24 -25.35
CA VAL A 289 -22.34 -20.03 -24.45
C VAL A 289 -22.18 -21.23 -23.51
N ARG A 290 -21.00 -21.84 -23.51
CA ARG A 290 -20.65 -22.84 -22.49
C ARG A 290 -20.13 -22.13 -21.24
N ARG A 291 -20.82 -22.33 -20.11
CA ARG A 291 -20.37 -21.81 -18.81
C ARG A 291 -19.32 -22.69 -18.18
N LEU A 292 -18.22 -22.08 -17.77
CA LEU A 292 -17.09 -22.73 -17.11
C LEU A 292 -16.97 -22.22 -15.68
N ASP A 293 -17.01 -23.12 -14.70
CA ASP A 293 -16.74 -22.81 -13.28
C ASP A 293 -15.24 -22.66 -13.04
N GLY A 294 -14.65 -21.63 -13.64
CA GLY A 294 -13.24 -21.28 -13.49
C GLY A 294 -12.83 -20.89 -12.07
N ALA A 295 -13.77 -20.46 -11.22
CA ALA A 295 -13.51 -20.26 -9.80
C ALA A 295 -13.07 -21.56 -9.11
N LYS A 296 -13.64 -22.71 -9.50
CA LYS A 296 -13.21 -24.04 -9.04
C LYS A 296 -12.04 -24.61 -9.85
N LEU A 297 -12.06 -24.45 -11.18
CA LEU A 297 -11.11 -25.11 -12.09
C LEU A 297 -9.77 -24.39 -12.22
N ILE A 298 -9.76 -23.07 -12.01
CA ILE A 298 -8.59 -22.18 -12.07
C ILE A 298 -8.41 -21.53 -10.69
N ALA A 299 -8.73 -22.27 -9.62
CA ALA A 299 -8.54 -21.79 -8.27
C ALA A 299 -7.05 -21.42 -8.09
N PRO A 300 -6.72 -20.16 -7.74
CA PRO A 300 -5.39 -19.88 -7.26
C PRO A 300 -5.18 -20.64 -5.94
N PRO A 301 -3.99 -21.19 -5.66
CA PRO A 301 -3.69 -21.89 -4.40
C PRO A 301 -3.84 -21.02 -3.14
N TYR A 302 -4.30 -19.76 -3.25
CA TYR A 302 -4.46 -18.80 -2.15
C TYR A 302 -5.92 -18.57 -1.72
N LEU A 303 -6.91 -19.28 -2.28
CA LEU A 303 -8.29 -19.23 -1.77
C LEU A 303 -8.58 -20.47 -0.93
N LEU A 304 -8.33 -20.35 0.38
CA LEU A 304 -8.80 -21.31 1.37
C LEU A 304 -10.32 -21.41 1.30
N ARG A 305 -10.77 -22.67 1.28
CA ARG A 305 -12.14 -23.14 1.04
C ARG A 305 -13.11 -22.90 2.21
N SER A 306 -12.93 -21.87 3.05
CA SER A 306 -13.61 -21.77 4.34
C SER A 306 -14.23 -20.41 4.68
N GLN A 307 -14.87 -19.70 3.75
CA GLN A 307 -15.63 -18.48 4.12
C GLN A 307 -16.93 -18.29 3.33
N TYR A 308 -17.71 -19.36 3.14
CA TYR A 308 -19.14 -19.25 2.83
C TYR A 308 -19.96 -19.88 3.96
N THR A 309 -19.86 -19.30 5.15
CA THR A 309 -20.89 -19.43 6.17
C THR A 309 -21.15 -18.06 6.75
N THR A 310 -22.33 -17.57 6.41
CA THR A 310 -22.96 -16.34 6.87
C THR A 310 -22.94 -16.27 8.38
N THR A 311 -22.30 -15.27 8.97
CA THR A 311 -22.70 -14.78 10.30
C THR A 311 -22.43 -13.28 10.38
N THR A 312 -23.53 -12.55 10.38
CA THR A 312 -23.68 -11.13 10.67
C THR A 312 -23.04 -10.79 12.02
N THR A 313 -22.04 -9.90 12.08
CA THR A 313 -21.83 -9.04 13.24
C THR A 313 -21.08 -7.76 12.83
N THR A 314 -21.78 -6.66 13.02
CA THR A 314 -21.39 -5.27 12.87
C THR A 314 -20.21 -4.91 13.78
N THR A 315 -19.10 -4.39 13.24
CA THR A 315 -18.27 -3.36 13.91
C THR A 315 -17.27 -2.77 12.91
N ALA A 316 -17.40 -1.47 12.65
CA ALA A 316 -16.51 -0.72 11.79
C ALA A 316 -15.13 -0.53 12.46
N THR A 317 -14.06 -0.96 11.80
CA THR A 317 -12.67 -0.65 12.18
C THR A 317 -11.98 0.14 11.08
N MET A 318 -11.57 1.36 11.42
CA MET A 318 -10.66 2.21 10.66
C MET A 318 -9.23 1.75 10.95
N GLY A 319 -8.57 1.17 9.94
CA GLY A 319 -7.16 0.82 9.97
C GLY A 319 -6.31 2.09 9.85
N ALA A 320 -5.18 2.10 10.54
CA ALA A 320 -4.20 3.16 10.46
C ALA A 320 -2.85 2.56 10.02
N PRO A 321 -1.95 3.36 9.46
CA PRO A 321 -0.94 2.87 8.53
C PRO A 321 0.17 2.13 9.28
N ILE A 322 0.21 0.81 9.05
CA ILE A 322 1.47 0.07 9.11
C ILE A 322 2.19 0.43 7.81
N VAL A 323 3.36 1.05 7.91
CA VAL A 323 4.23 1.35 6.76
C VAL A 323 4.80 0.04 6.24
N ASP A 324 4.04 -0.64 5.38
CA ASP A 324 4.62 -1.40 4.28
C ASP A 324 4.81 -0.39 3.15
N LEU A 325 6.05 -0.10 2.77
CA LEU A 325 6.38 0.73 1.61
C LEU A 325 5.99 -0.04 0.34
N GLU A 326 4.70 -0.07 0.00
CA GLU A 326 4.26 -0.32 -1.36
C GLU A 326 4.63 0.91 -2.22
N PRO A 327 5.13 0.71 -3.46
CA PRO A 327 5.55 1.82 -4.30
C PRO A 327 4.37 2.78 -4.56
N PRO A 328 4.60 4.10 -4.51
CA PRO A 328 3.52 5.07 -4.54
C PRO A 328 2.68 4.97 -5.82
N GLN A 329 1.38 4.69 -5.65
CA GLN A 329 0.40 4.71 -6.73
C GLN A 329 -0.09 6.15 -6.96
N GLY A 330 0.57 6.85 -7.89
CA GLY A 330 0.26 8.23 -8.28
C GLY A 330 0.95 9.29 -7.41
N SER A 331 1.44 10.37 -8.02
CA SER A 331 2.20 11.41 -7.32
C SER A 331 1.42 12.15 -6.22
N SER A 332 0.08 12.18 -6.31
CA SER A 332 -0.77 12.88 -5.33
C SER A 332 -0.97 12.12 -4.03
N GLN A 333 -1.24 10.80 -4.07
CA GLN A 333 -1.36 10.01 -2.84
C GLN A 333 0.00 9.84 -2.16
N ALA A 334 1.05 9.61 -2.95
CA ALA A 334 2.43 9.66 -2.48
C ALA A 334 2.74 10.97 -1.76
N ALA A 335 2.30 12.10 -2.31
CA ALA A 335 2.49 13.42 -1.68
C ALA A 335 1.65 13.57 -0.41
N LYS A 336 0.41 13.06 -0.35
CA LYS A 336 -0.41 13.11 0.86
C LYS A 336 0.16 12.23 1.98
N ASP A 337 0.62 11.03 1.67
CA ASP A 337 1.24 10.11 2.62
C ASP A 337 2.60 10.65 3.09
N LEU A 338 3.40 11.18 2.16
CA LEU A 338 4.68 11.80 2.48
C LEU A 338 4.49 13.07 3.32
N PHE A 339 3.49 13.89 2.99
CA PHE A 339 3.21 15.14 3.71
C PHE A 339 2.60 14.87 5.08
N SER A 340 1.59 14.00 5.20
CA SER A 340 1.03 13.62 6.50
C SER A 340 2.07 12.93 7.38
N GLY A 341 2.91 12.07 6.81
CA GLY A 341 4.07 11.50 7.47
C GLY A 341 5.08 12.57 7.93
N ALA A 342 5.36 13.57 7.10
CA ALA A 342 6.24 14.69 7.47
C ALA A 342 5.64 15.54 8.61
N VAL A 343 4.35 15.86 8.56
CA VAL A 343 3.66 16.62 9.62
C VAL A 343 3.60 15.79 10.92
N GLY A 344 3.37 14.48 10.84
CA GLY A 344 3.50 13.56 11.96
C GLY A 344 4.90 13.52 12.56
N GLY A 345 5.94 13.53 11.72
CA GLY A 345 7.34 13.63 12.13
C GLY A 345 7.69 14.96 12.82
N ILE A 346 7.09 16.08 12.37
CA ILE A 346 7.21 17.37 13.05
C ILE A 346 6.56 17.31 14.44
N ALA A 347 5.33 16.79 14.53
CA ALA A 347 4.63 16.63 15.80
C ALA A 347 5.39 15.73 16.78
N GLN A 348 5.96 14.63 16.30
CA GLN A 348 6.84 13.74 17.08
C GLN A 348 7.97 14.51 17.77
N VAL A 349 8.64 15.37 17.00
CA VAL A 349 9.77 16.16 17.50
C VAL A 349 9.27 17.18 18.52
N LEU A 350 8.21 17.93 18.22
CA LEU A 350 7.71 18.99 19.09
C LEU A 350 7.18 18.45 20.43
N ILE A 351 6.39 17.37 20.40
CA ILE A 351 5.82 16.77 21.62
C ILE A 351 6.92 16.18 22.50
N GLY A 352 7.94 15.57 21.89
CA GLY A 352 8.98 14.88 22.63
C GLY A 352 10.09 15.79 23.16
N GLN A 353 10.31 16.95 22.54
CA GLN A 353 11.45 17.80 22.81
C GLN A 353 11.58 18.26 24.28
N PRO A 354 10.50 18.65 25.00
CA PRO A 354 10.60 19.03 26.41
C PRO A 354 11.21 17.93 27.29
N PHE A 355 10.85 16.67 27.03
CA PHE A 355 11.40 15.51 27.73
C PHE A 355 12.88 15.30 27.41
N ASP A 356 13.28 15.47 26.14
CA ASP A 356 14.66 15.28 25.71
C ASP A 356 15.61 16.30 26.33
N ILE A 357 15.17 17.56 26.48
CA ILE A 357 16.00 18.58 27.14
C ILE A 357 16.22 18.26 28.61
N VAL A 358 15.17 17.86 29.33
CA VAL A 358 15.28 17.46 30.74
C VAL A 358 16.21 16.25 30.87
N LYS A 359 16.04 15.24 30.01
CA LYS A 359 16.92 14.06 29.94
C LYS A 359 18.38 14.46 29.74
N VAL A 360 18.70 15.20 28.68
CA VAL A 360 20.08 15.53 28.31
C VAL A 360 20.77 16.30 29.44
N ARG A 361 20.09 17.27 30.05
CA ARG A 361 20.65 18.04 31.17
C ARG A 361 20.91 17.21 32.41
N LEU A 362 20.05 16.23 32.70
CA LEU A 362 20.30 15.26 33.77
C LEU A 362 21.51 14.39 33.46
N GLN A 363 21.70 13.98 32.21
CA GLN A 363 22.81 13.10 31.79
C GLN A 363 24.17 13.82 31.78
N THR A 364 24.19 15.10 31.42
CA THR A 364 25.43 15.85 31.16
C THR A 364 25.86 16.76 32.31
N THR A 365 24.98 17.01 33.29
CA THR A 365 25.28 17.87 34.45
C THR A 365 24.90 17.20 35.77
N THR A 366 25.47 17.71 36.87
CA THR A 366 25.16 17.28 38.25
C THR A 366 24.33 18.30 39.02
N GLN A 367 23.90 19.40 38.38
CA GLN A 367 23.25 20.53 39.03
C GLN A 367 21.82 20.24 39.52
N TYR A 368 21.16 19.25 38.94
CA TYR A 368 19.76 18.94 39.21
C TYR A 368 19.60 17.71 40.10
N ARG A 369 18.68 17.79 41.07
CA ARG A 369 18.33 16.67 41.96
C ARG A 369 17.49 15.61 41.25
N GLY A 370 16.70 16.00 40.25
CA GLY A 370 15.81 15.12 39.50
C GLY A 370 15.12 15.83 38.34
N ALA A 371 14.23 15.11 37.65
CA ALA A 371 13.58 15.60 36.43
C ALA A 371 12.66 16.82 36.66
N LEU A 372 11.86 16.81 37.72
CA LEU A 372 10.96 17.92 38.04
C LEU A 372 11.74 19.17 38.43
N ASP A 373 12.81 19.01 39.21
CA ASP A 373 13.73 20.08 39.58
C ASP A 373 14.41 20.69 38.34
N ALA A 374 14.91 19.83 37.44
CA ALA A 374 15.46 20.27 36.16
C ALA A 374 14.43 21.04 35.32
N ALA A 375 13.21 20.52 35.16
CA ALA A 375 12.15 21.19 34.40
C ALA A 375 11.76 22.55 35.02
N ALA A 376 11.57 22.61 36.34
CA ALA A 376 11.24 23.84 37.05
C ALA A 376 12.37 24.88 36.94
N SER A 377 13.62 24.44 37.06
CA SER A 377 14.80 25.30 36.92
C SER A 377 14.94 25.86 35.50
N ILE A 378 14.76 25.03 34.46
CA ILE A 378 14.76 25.47 33.05
C ILE A 378 13.69 26.54 32.84
N TYR A 379 12.45 26.28 33.30
CA TYR A 379 11.36 27.21 33.13
C TYR A 379 11.61 28.54 33.83
N ARG A 380 12.08 28.51 35.09
CA ARG A 380 12.30 29.73 35.91
C ARG A 380 13.48 30.57 35.43
N HIS A 381 14.58 29.94 35.01
CA HIS A 381 15.82 30.66 34.71
C HIS A 381 16.07 30.89 33.22
N GLU A 382 15.43 30.11 32.34
CA GLU A 382 15.65 30.19 30.89
C GLU A 382 14.37 30.41 30.08
N GLY A 383 13.20 30.29 30.72
CA GLY A 383 11.90 30.49 30.08
C GLY A 383 11.39 29.28 29.27
N ALA A 384 10.14 29.37 28.84
CA ALA A 384 9.43 28.27 28.17
C ALA A 384 10.05 27.84 26.83
N LEU A 385 10.62 28.78 26.07
CA LEU A 385 11.25 28.48 24.77
C LEU A 385 12.56 27.67 24.94
N ALA A 386 13.15 27.65 26.13
CA ALA A 386 14.36 26.88 26.38
C ALA A 386 14.16 25.38 26.20
N PHE A 387 12.94 24.86 26.39
CA PHE A 387 12.57 23.46 26.13
C PHE A 387 12.68 23.07 24.67
N TYR A 388 12.74 24.01 23.73
CA TYR A 388 12.82 23.74 22.29
C TYR A 388 14.21 24.05 21.68
N LYS A 389 15.25 24.19 22.50
CA LYS A 389 16.62 24.36 22.01
C LYS A 389 17.12 23.13 21.25
N GLY A 390 17.75 23.36 20.10
CA GLY A 390 18.28 22.27 19.27
C GLY A 390 17.22 21.48 18.49
N THR A 391 15.96 21.93 18.45
CA THR A 391 14.86 21.27 17.71
C THR A 391 15.04 21.33 16.19
N LEU A 392 15.73 22.36 15.67
CA LEU A 392 15.91 22.52 14.22
C LEU A 392 16.71 21.37 13.58
N THR A 393 17.72 20.87 14.27
CA THR A 393 18.60 19.79 13.79
C THR A 393 17.83 18.48 13.51
N PRO A 394 17.03 17.93 14.45
CA PRO A 394 16.21 16.75 14.16
C PRO A 394 15.09 17.03 13.15
N LEU A 395 14.49 18.22 13.11
CA LEU A 395 13.43 18.52 12.12
C LEU A 395 13.91 18.39 10.68
N ILE A 396 15.14 18.82 10.39
CA ILE A 396 15.74 18.72 9.04
C ILE A 396 16.12 17.27 8.70
N GLY A 397 16.55 16.49 9.69
CA GLY A 397 17.15 15.16 9.46
C GLY A 397 16.22 13.97 9.65
N ILE A 398 15.08 14.12 10.34
CA ILE A 398 14.27 12.99 10.82
C ILE A 398 13.76 12.10 9.68
N GLY A 399 13.28 12.69 8.59
CA GLY A 399 12.75 11.94 7.44
C GLY A 399 13.82 11.07 6.77
N ALA A 400 15.03 11.60 6.61
CA ALA A 400 16.16 10.86 6.04
C ALA A 400 16.63 9.73 6.97
N CYS A 401 16.75 10.00 8.29
CA CYS A 401 17.10 8.98 9.28
C CYS A 401 16.09 7.81 9.30
N VAL A 402 14.79 8.12 9.39
CA VAL A 402 13.74 7.09 9.43
C VAL A 402 13.72 6.28 8.13
N SER A 403 13.87 6.93 6.98
CA SER A 403 13.90 6.24 5.68
C SER A 403 15.05 5.23 5.57
N VAL A 404 16.26 5.60 6.02
CA VAL A 404 17.42 4.70 6.03
C VAL A 404 17.19 3.49 6.94
N GLN A 405 16.60 3.70 8.12
CA GLN A 405 16.32 2.62 9.08
C GLN A 405 15.37 1.58 8.49
N PHE A 406 14.22 2.00 7.96
CA PHE A 406 13.24 1.07 7.38
C PHE A 406 13.80 0.38 6.13
N ALA A 407 14.46 1.12 5.23
CA ALA A 407 15.06 0.52 4.03
C ALA A 407 16.09 -0.57 4.38
N ALA A 408 16.99 -0.28 5.33
CA ALA A 408 18.00 -1.23 5.79
C ALA A 408 17.38 -2.43 6.52
N PHE A 409 16.37 -2.22 7.37
CA PHE A 409 15.64 -3.30 8.03
C PHE A 409 15.00 -4.26 7.03
N HIS A 410 14.23 -3.74 6.07
CA HIS A 410 13.56 -4.56 5.06
C HIS A 410 14.56 -5.25 4.11
N ALA A 411 15.71 -4.63 3.83
CA ALA A 411 16.79 -5.29 3.08
C ALA A 411 17.36 -6.49 3.86
N ALA A 412 17.72 -6.30 5.14
CA ALA A 412 18.25 -7.38 5.98
C ALA A 412 17.22 -8.48 6.23
N ARG A 413 15.96 -8.11 6.45
CA ARG A 413 14.85 -9.06 6.62
C ARG A 413 14.69 -9.97 5.39
N ARG A 414 14.62 -9.38 4.18
CA ARG A 414 14.54 -10.14 2.92
C ARG A 414 15.74 -11.07 2.73
N TRP A 415 16.93 -10.63 3.14
CA TRP A 415 18.13 -11.46 3.10
C TRP A 415 18.02 -12.67 4.04
N PHE A 416 17.52 -12.50 5.26
CA PHE A 416 17.27 -13.61 6.18
C PHE A 416 16.20 -14.57 5.68
N GLU A 417 15.11 -14.06 5.08
CA GLU A 417 14.02 -14.86 4.50
C GLU A 417 14.54 -15.75 3.36
N GLN A 418 15.40 -15.22 2.48
CA GLN A 418 16.01 -15.98 1.38
C GLN A 418 16.96 -17.10 1.87
N ARG A 419 17.69 -16.86 2.97
CA ARG A 419 18.75 -17.76 3.45
C ARG A 419 18.25 -18.84 4.41
N SER A 420 17.11 -18.61 5.06
CA SER A 420 16.57 -19.54 6.06
C SER A 420 15.74 -20.68 5.45
N GLY A 421 15.45 -20.64 4.14
CA GLY A 421 14.59 -21.63 3.48
C GLY A 421 13.17 -21.69 4.07
N THR A 422 12.77 -20.69 4.85
CA THR A 422 11.47 -20.60 5.53
C THR A 422 10.37 -20.54 4.48
N LEU A 423 9.38 -21.43 4.62
CA LEU A 423 8.22 -21.49 3.73
C LEU A 423 7.44 -20.16 3.77
N PRO A 424 6.70 -19.78 2.71
CA PRO A 424 5.83 -18.61 2.75
C PRO A 424 4.78 -18.74 3.87
N GLY A 425 4.98 -18.00 4.96
CA GLY A 425 4.12 -18.05 6.16
C GLY A 425 4.83 -18.47 7.45
N GLU A 426 6.06 -18.99 7.37
CA GLU A 426 6.90 -19.21 8.54
C GLU A 426 7.53 -17.90 9.02
N ARG A 427 7.42 -17.63 10.33
CA ARG A 427 7.90 -16.39 10.94
C ARG A 427 9.41 -16.48 11.14
N LEU A 428 10.16 -15.44 10.78
CA LEU A 428 11.58 -15.33 11.13
C LEU A 428 11.76 -15.50 12.64
N ALA A 429 12.90 -16.09 13.03
CA ALA A 429 13.27 -16.14 14.43
C ALA A 429 13.44 -14.71 14.97
N TYR A 430 13.06 -14.50 16.23
CA TYR A 430 13.20 -13.18 16.88
C TYR A 430 14.65 -12.68 16.94
N SER A 431 15.63 -13.58 16.89
CA SER A 431 17.06 -13.25 16.73
C SER A 431 17.38 -12.66 15.35
N GLN A 432 16.70 -13.09 14.29
CA GLN A 432 16.86 -12.54 12.94
C GLN A 432 16.19 -11.17 12.82
N TYR A 433 15.03 -10.98 13.45
CA TYR A 433 14.44 -9.64 13.58
C TYR A 433 15.37 -8.69 14.35
N TYR A 434 16.03 -9.18 15.40
CA TYR A 434 16.99 -8.38 16.17
C TYR A 434 18.19 -8.01 15.30
N ALA A 435 18.75 -8.97 14.56
CA ALA A 435 19.88 -8.72 13.67
C ALA A 435 19.53 -7.75 12.52
N ALA A 436 18.32 -7.87 11.95
CA ALA A 436 17.83 -6.94 10.93
C ALA A 436 17.64 -5.52 11.49
N GLY A 437 17.08 -5.41 12.70
CA GLY A 437 16.95 -4.13 13.40
C GLY A 437 18.31 -3.53 13.75
N ALA A 438 19.27 -4.34 14.20
CA ALA A 438 20.62 -3.89 14.51
C ALA A 438 21.34 -3.36 13.26
N PHE A 439 21.18 -4.04 12.12
CA PHE A 439 21.70 -3.57 10.84
C PHE A 439 21.09 -2.22 10.43
N ALA A 440 19.78 -2.03 10.63
CA ALA A 440 19.12 -0.75 10.39
C ALA A 440 19.71 0.38 11.25
N GLY A 441 20.00 0.12 12.52
CA GLY A 441 20.66 1.08 13.41
C GLY A 441 22.07 1.45 12.95
N VAL A 442 22.87 0.46 12.54
CA VAL A 442 24.23 0.70 12.01
C VAL A 442 24.17 1.54 10.73
N ALA A 443 23.29 1.21 9.80
CA ALA A 443 23.11 1.96 8.56
C ALA A 443 22.72 3.43 8.82
N ASN A 444 21.83 3.65 9.80
CA ASN A 444 21.40 5.00 10.19
C ASN A 444 22.50 5.82 10.87
N THR A 445 23.48 5.19 11.51
CA THR A 445 24.46 5.87 12.37
C THR A 445 25.33 6.88 11.61
N VAL A 446 25.59 6.65 10.33
CA VAL A 446 26.33 7.59 9.48
C VAL A 446 25.65 8.96 9.45
N LEU A 447 24.32 8.96 9.37
CA LEU A 447 23.53 10.18 9.35
C LEU A 447 23.20 10.68 10.76
N SER A 448 22.81 9.77 11.67
CA SER A 448 22.35 10.17 13.00
C SER A 448 23.49 10.69 13.89
N SER A 449 24.71 10.17 13.77
CA SER A 449 25.84 10.56 14.65
C SER A 449 26.12 12.07 14.67
N PRO A 450 26.37 12.75 13.53
CA PRO A 450 26.59 14.19 13.53
C PRO A 450 25.32 14.98 13.91
N ILE A 451 24.12 14.53 13.52
CA ILE A 451 22.85 15.19 13.82
C ILE A 451 22.60 15.20 15.34
N GLU A 452 22.76 14.05 15.99
CA GLU A 452 22.59 13.90 17.43
C GLU A 452 23.66 14.67 18.21
N HIS A 453 24.92 14.63 17.77
CA HIS A 453 26.00 15.36 18.43
C HIS A 453 25.71 16.87 18.47
N ILE A 454 25.35 17.46 17.32
CA ILE A 454 25.00 18.89 17.24
C ILE A 454 23.77 19.20 18.10
N ARG A 455 22.74 18.34 18.06
CA ARG A 455 21.54 18.49 18.87
C ARG A 455 21.86 18.53 20.37
N ILE A 456 22.64 17.58 20.87
CA ILE A 456 22.97 17.46 22.29
C ILE A 456 23.80 18.66 22.77
N ARG A 457 24.73 19.17 21.95
CA ARG A 457 25.48 20.40 22.25
C ARG A 457 24.57 21.61 22.39
N LEU A 458 23.62 21.76 21.47
CA LEU A 458 22.66 22.87 21.50
C LEU A 458 21.69 22.78 22.69
N GLN A 459 21.35 21.58 23.14
CA GLN A 459 20.46 21.33 24.29
C GLN A 459 21.16 21.52 25.65
N SER A 460 22.46 21.20 25.73
CA SER A 460 23.26 21.25 26.95
C SER A 460 23.98 22.58 27.19
N GLN A 461 24.09 23.46 26.19
CA GLN A 461 24.80 24.73 26.35
C GLN A 461 24.10 25.70 27.35
N PRO A 462 24.87 26.60 28.00
CA PRO A 462 24.33 27.64 28.88
C PRO A 462 23.41 28.66 28.16
N HIS A 463 22.59 29.37 28.94
CA HIS A 463 21.72 30.45 28.45
C HIS A 463 22.31 31.84 28.71
N GLY A 464 21.79 32.86 28.01
CA GLY A 464 22.24 34.24 28.15
C GLY A 464 23.66 34.47 27.60
N ALA A 465 24.44 35.30 28.30
CA ALA A 465 25.78 35.72 27.88
C ALA A 465 26.79 34.57 27.74
N GLY A 466 26.55 33.42 28.38
CA GLY A 466 27.39 32.22 28.30
C GLY A 466 27.09 31.29 27.12
N ARG A 467 26.27 31.71 26.15
CA ARG A 467 25.87 30.87 25.01
C ARG A 467 27.06 30.55 24.11
N LEU A 468 27.31 29.26 23.87
CA LEU A 468 28.44 28.78 23.08
C LEU A 468 28.18 28.78 21.57
N TYR A 469 26.93 28.53 21.16
CA TYR A 469 26.55 28.35 19.76
C TYR A 469 25.32 29.18 19.41
N SER A 470 25.36 29.87 18.27
CA SER A 470 24.21 30.65 17.79
C SER A 470 23.13 29.79 17.12
N GLY A 471 23.49 28.61 16.65
CA GLY A 471 22.60 27.65 16.01
C GLY A 471 23.34 26.42 15.48
N PRO A 472 22.67 25.52 14.74
CA PRO A 472 23.26 24.28 14.25
C PRO A 472 24.48 24.50 13.34
N VAL A 473 24.39 25.44 12.39
CA VAL A 473 25.49 25.72 11.46
C VAL A 473 26.72 26.29 12.17
N ASP A 474 26.50 27.16 13.16
CA ASP A 474 27.60 27.71 13.98
C ASP A 474 28.26 26.63 14.85
N CYS A 475 27.46 25.70 15.39
CA CYS A 475 27.95 24.55 16.12
C CYS A 475 28.81 23.64 15.24
N VAL A 476 28.33 23.31 14.03
CA VAL A 476 29.08 22.51 13.05
C VAL A 476 30.41 23.18 12.70
N ARG A 477 30.39 24.47 12.35
CA ARG A 477 31.59 25.23 11.97
C ARG A 477 32.62 25.27 13.11
N LYS A 478 32.19 25.54 14.34
CA LYS A 478 33.08 25.58 15.51
C LYS A 478 33.68 24.21 15.82
N ILE A 479 32.88 23.15 15.82
CA ILE A 479 33.37 21.78 16.10
C ILE A 479 34.34 21.31 15.01
N ALA A 480 34.00 21.54 13.74
CA ALA A 480 34.88 21.19 12.63
C ALA A 480 36.20 21.98 12.67
N GLY A 481 36.17 23.23 13.13
CA GLY A 481 37.38 24.03 13.35
C GLY A 481 38.27 23.53 14.51
N GLU A 482 37.69 22.91 15.55
CA GLU A 482 38.46 22.42 16.70
C GLU A 482 39.14 21.05 16.44
N ALA A 483 38.48 20.13 15.73
CA ALA A 483 38.96 18.75 15.60
C ALA A 483 38.73 18.11 14.21
N GLY A 484 38.43 18.93 13.19
CA GLY A 484 38.10 18.46 11.85
C GLY A 484 36.72 17.83 11.74
N VAL A 485 36.31 17.48 10.52
CA VAL A 485 34.99 16.91 10.24
C VAL A 485 34.83 15.53 10.88
N LEU A 486 35.77 14.61 10.63
CA LEU A 486 35.69 13.23 11.14
C LEU A 486 36.02 13.15 12.64
N GLY A 487 37.06 13.85 13.10
CA GLY A 487 37.45 13.84 14.52
C GLY A 487 36.51 14.64 15.43
N GLY A 488 35.91 15.71 14.89
CA GLY A 488 34.98 16.59 15.58
C GLY A 488 33.53 16.09 15.50
N LEU A 489 32.91 16.16 14.32
CA LEU A 489 31.46 15.94 14.18
C LEU A 489 31.05 14.50 14.50
N TYR A 490 31.91 13.52 14.18
CA TYR A 490 31.66 12.09 14.44
C TYR A 490 32.23 11.60 15.78
N ARG A 491 32.61 12.50 16.68
CA ARG A 491 33.03 12.11 18.04
C ARG A 491 31.89 11.35 18.74
N GLY A 492 32.24 10.20 19.31
CA GLY A 492 31.27 9.30 19.96
C GLY A 492 30.59 8.29 19.01
N THR A 493 30.96 8.24 17.73
CA THR A 493 30.31 7.31 16.77
C THR A 493 30.39 5.85 17.18
N SER A 494 31.46 5.40 17.84
CA SER A 494 31.56 4.00 18.31
C SER A 494 30.49 3.64 19.34
N VAL A 495 30.19 4.54 20.28
CA VAL A 495 29.10 4.35 21.24
C VAL A 495 27.74 4.55 20.57
N THR A 496 27.63 5.48 19.61
CA THR A 496 26.42 5.65 18.81
C THR A 496 26.07 4.39 18.04
N LEU A 497 27.03 3.73 17.37
CA LEU A 497 26.82 2.46 16.65
C LEU A 497 26.25 1.39 17.58
N LEU A 498 26.85 1.21 18.76
CA LEU A 498 26.39 0.19 19.72
C LEU A 498 25.01 0.52 20.28
N ARG A 499 24.76 1.80 20.58
CA ARG A 499 23.45 2.30 21.00
C ARG A 499 22.41 2.00 19.93
N GLU A 500 22.65 2.41 18.68
CA GLU A 500 21.69 2.30 17.58
C GLU A 500 21.42 0.84 17.21
N ALA A 501 22.45 0.01 17.15
CA ALA A 501 22.31 -1.42 16.91
C ALA A 501 21.44 -2.10 17.97
N THR A 502 21.72 -1.82 19.25
CA THR A 502 20.95 -2.39 20.38
C THR A 502 19.52 -1.85 20.42
N ALA A 503 19.36 -0.55 20.19
CA ALA A 503 18.10 0.16 20.19
C ALA A 503 17.12 -0.41 19.14
N TYR A 504 17.52 -0.41 17.87
CA TYR A 504 16.64 -0.85 16.79
C TYR A 504 16.50 -2.37 16.73
N GLY A 505 17.52 -3.13 17.15
CA GLY A 505 17.36 -4.57 17.36
C GLY A 505 16.25 -4.88 18.36
N ALA A 506 16.27 -4.23 19.53
CA ALA A 506 15.22 -4.40 20.54
C ALA A 506 13.86 -3.90 20.06
N TRP A 507 13.81 -2.75 19.39
CA TRP A 507 12.56 -2.16 18.89
C TRP A 507 11.85 -3.05 17.88
N PHE A 508 12.54 -3.44 16.79
CA PHE A 508 11.94 -4.25 15.74
C PHE A 508 11.55 -5.63 16.29
N THR A 509 12.38 -6.27 17.12
CA THR A 509 12.01 -7.55 17.74
C THR A 509 10.81 -7.44 18.66
N ALA A 510 10.74 -6.42 19.53
CA ALA A 510 9.60 -6.23 20.43
C ALA A 510 8.32 -5.95 19.66
N PHE A 511 8.38 -5.09 18.64
CA PHE A 511 7.26 -4.77 17.77
C PHE A 511 6.75 -6.02 17.03
N GLU A 512 7.67 -6.76 16.39
CA GLU A 512 7.35 -8.00 15.69
C GLU A 512 6.78 -9.06 16.63
N TRP A 513 7.31 -9.19 17.84
CA TRP A 513 6.80 -10.12 18.84
C TRP A 513 5.37 -9.77 19.28
N MET A 514 5.10 -8.51 19.61
CA MET A 514 3.76 -8.05 20.03
C MET A 514 2.72 -8.21 18.92
N MET A 515 3.04 -7.77 17.71
CA MET A 515 2.16 -7.93 16.54
C MET A 515 1.86 -9.40 16.26
N ASN A 516 2.88 -10.25 16.31
CA ASN A 516 2.75 -11.69 16.09
C ASN A 516 2.00 -12.41 17.22
N ALA A 517 2.13 -11.92 18.46
CA ALA A 517 1.42 -12.44 19.62
C ALA A 517 -0.06 -12.05 19.60
N ASP A 518 -0.41 -10.81 19.27
CA ASP A 518 -1.81 -10.38 19.14
C ASP A 518 -2.50 -11.15 18.03
N ALA A 519 -1.89 -11.27 16.84
CA ALA A 519 -2.43 -12.04 15.73
C ALA A 519 -2.69 -13.52 16.11
N ARG A 520 -1.79 -14.16 16.88
CA ARG A 520 -2.00 -15.52 17.40
C ARG A 520 -3.13 -15.60 18.40
N ARG A 521 -3.23 -14.62 19.31
CA ARG A 521 -4.22 -14.61 20.39
C ARG A 521 -5.64 -14.33 19.89
N THR A 522 -5.78 -13.47 18.88
CA THR A 522 -7.08 -13.04 18.38
C THR A 522 -7.53 -13.80 17.14
N GLY A 523 -6.67 -14.62 16.53
CA GLY A 523 -6.96 -15.31 15.27
C GLY A 523 -7.17 -14.35 14.08
N VAL A 524 -6.72 -13.10 14.22
CA VAL A 524 -6.81 -12.05 13.19
C VAL A 524 -5.48 -11.99 12.47
N ASP A 525 -5.52 -11.89 11.14
CA ASP A 525 -4.31 -11.71 10.34
C ASP A 525 -3.58 -10.43 10.77
N ARG A 526 -2.24 -10.47 10.73
CA ARG A 526 -1.39 -9.36 11.19
C ARG A 526 -1.73 -8.00 10.53
N LYS A 527 -2.12 -8.02 9.26
CA LYS A 527 -2.52 -6.83 8.47
C LYS A 527 -3.83 -6.20 8.95
N ASP A 528 -4.63 -6.96 9.68
CA ASP A 528 -5.96 -6.57 10.16
C ASP A 528 -5.93 -6.17 11.66
N VAL A 529 -4.74 -6.10 12.27
CA VAL A 529 -4.57 -5.55 13.61
C VAL A 529 -4.98 -4.06 13.60
N PRO A 530 -5.92 -3.62 14.45
CA PRO A 530 -6.40 -2.24 14.47
C PRO A 530 -5.26 -1.22 14.65
N GLY A 531 -5.36 -0.09 13.94
CA GLY A 531 -4.30 0.93 13.91
C GLY A 531 -3.89 1.49 15.28
N TRP A 532 -4.85 1.64 16.21
CA TRP A 532 -4.55 2.07 17.57
C TRP A 532 -3.71 1.03 18.35
N LYS A 533 -3.90 -0.27 18.10
CA LYS A 533 -3.08 -1.34 18.67
C LYS A 533 -1.67 -1.32 18.08
N VAL A 534 -1.56 -1.12 16.77
CA VAL A 534 -0.27 -0.94 16.10
C VAL A 534 0.49 0.23 16.73
N ALA A 535 -0.17 1.38 16.92
CA ALA A 535 0.42 2.54 17.57
C ALA A 535 0.84 2.25 19.03
N PHE A 536 0.00 1.52 19.76
CA PHE A 536 0.30 1.09 21.13
C PHE A 536 1.50 0.15 21.20
N TYR A 537 1.57 -0.87 20.34
CA TYR A 537 2.72 -1.78 20.23
C TYR A 537 3.98 -1.06 19.76
N GLY A 538 3.85 -0.07 18.87
CA GLY A 538 4.96 0.81 18.48
C GLY A 538 5.49 1.62 19.67
N GLY A 539 4.60 2.14 20.52
CA GLY A 539 4.95 2.82 21.77
C GLY A 539 5.67 1.91 22.75
N LEU A 540 5.13 0.71 23.00
CA LEU A 540 5.74 -0.29 23.89
C LEU A 540 7.10 -0.77 23.37
N ALA A 541 7.24 -0.94 22.05
CA ALA A 541 8.52 -1.27 21.43
C ALA A 541 9.53 -0.13 21.63
N GLY A 542 9.05 1.12 21.64
CA GLY A 542 9.83 2.30 22.02
C GLY A 542 10.38 2.25 23.45
N GLU A 543 9.60 1.72 24.40
CA GLU A 543 10.09 1.51 25.78
C GLU A 543 11.18 0.44 25.82
N CYS A 544 10.98 -0.69 25.11
CA CYS A 544 11.99 -1.74 24.99
C CYS A 544 13.30 -1.22 24.37
N LEU A 545 13.20 -0.36 23.35
CA LEU A 545 14.34 0.31 22.73
C LEU A 545 15.15 1.09 23.77
N TRP A 546 14.48 1.91 24.57
CA TRP A 546 15.17 2.73 25.56
C TRP A 546 15.78 1.87 26.65
N LEU A 547 15.02 0.94 27.23
CA LEU A 547 15.54 0.04 28.26
C LEU A 547 16.77 -0.76 27.79
N ALA A 548 16.77 -1.24 26.54
CA ALA A 548 17.91 -2.00 26.02
C ALA A 548 19.15 -1.13 25.75
N SER A 549 18.97 0.12 25.32
CA SER A 549 20.07 0.96 24.80
C SER A 549 20.51 2.10 25.73
N TYR A 550 19.80 2.35 26.83
CA TYR A 550 20.00 3.53 27.68
C TYR A 550 21.42 3.70 28.24
N PRO A 551 22.11 2.64 28.72
CA PRO A 551 23.47 2.79 29.23
C PRO A 551 24.44 3.34 28.18
N PHE A 552 24.29 2.93 26.92
CA PHE A 552 25.09 3.46 25.81
C PHE A 552 24.70 4.90 25.48
N ASP A 553 23.42 5.25 25.60
CA ASP A 553 22.96 6.62 25.39
C ASP A 553 23.56 7.60 26.43
N VAL A 554 23.70 7.21 27.70
CA VAL A 554 24.39 8.04 28.71
C VAL A 554 25.86 8.27 28.34
N VAL A 555 26.57 7.22 27.95
CA VAL A 555 27.99 7.32 27.54
C VAL A 555 28.12 8.17 26.28
N LYS A 556 27.22 7.99 25.30
CA LYS A 556 27.14 8.79 24.07
C LYS A 556 26.97 10.28 24.39
N SER A 557 25.97 10.63 25.21
CA SER A 557 25.70 12.02 25.58
C SER A 557 26.92 12.68 26.23
N LYS A 558 27.57 12.00 27.18
CA LYS A 558 28.78 12.52 27.83
C LYS A 558 29.94 12.71 26.85
N MET A 559 30.19 11.74 25.99
CA MET A 559 31.25 11.83 24.96
C MET A 559 30.98 12.96 23.95
N GLN A 560 29.73 13.13 23.54
CA GLN A 560 29.31 14.16 22.59
C GLN A 560 29.22 15.56 23.21
N THR A 561 29.14 15.69 24.54
CA THR A 561 29.26 17.00 25.23
C THR A 561 30.67 17.33 25.71
N ASP A 562 31.62 16.41 25.62
CA ASP A 562 32.99 16.57 26.12
C ASP A 562 33.75 17.71 25.41
N GLY A 563 34.82 18.25 26.01
CA GLY A 563 35.69 19.20 25.33
C GLY A 563 36.55 18.55 24.24
N PHE A 564 37.20 19.39 23.43
CA PHE A 564 38.25 18.97 22.49
C PHE A 564 39.64 19.42 22.96
N GLY A 565 40.69 18.77 22.45
CA GLY A 565 42.08 19.09 22.75
C GLY A 565 42.37 18.98 24.25
N LYS A 566 42.97 20.04 24.83
CA LYS A 566 43.30 20.09 26.28
C LYS A 566 42.07 20.03 27.19
N ARG A 567 40.87 20.32 26.68
CA ARG A 567 39.60 20.29 27.45
C ARG A 567 38.91 18.93 27.39
N GLN A 568 39.46 17.97 26.66
CA GLN A 568 38.89 16.64 26.48
C GLN A 568 39.06 15.79 27.75
N GLN A 569 37.96 15.31 28.31
CA GLN A 569 37.95 14.47 29.51
C GLN A 569 38.00 12.97 29.18
N PHE A 570 37.40 12.55 28.08
CA PHE A 570 37.29 11.13 27.72
C PHE A 570 38.09 10.80 26.47
N LYS A 571 39.06 9.88 26.58
CA LYS A 571 39.86 9.45 25.42
C LYS A 571 39.12 8.47 24.52
N SER A 572 38.27 7.62 25.10
CA SER A 572 37.51 6.58 24.40
C SER A 572 36.18 6.29 25.08
N MET A 573 35.33 5.50 24.43
CA MET A 573 34.09 4.99 25.02
C MET A 573 34.34 4.20 26.31
N ARG A 574 35.40 3.39 26.36
CA ARG A 574 35.75 2.58 27.53
C ARG A 574 36.14 3.46 28.72
N ASP A 575 36.86 4.54 28.45
CA ASP A 575 37.27 5.52 29.44
C ASP A 575 36.05 6.28 30.01
N CYS A 576 35.14 6.73 29.14
CA CYS A 576 33.89 7.36 29.56
C CYS A 576 32.98 6.43 30.37
N PHE A 577 32.91 5.14 29.98
CA PHE A 577 32.19 4.11 30.73
C PHE A 577 32.78 3.92 32.13
N ALA A 578 34.11 3.72 32.22
CA ALA A 578 34.80 3.53 33.50
C ALA A 578 34.69 4.77 34.41
N ALA A 579 34.79 5.97 33.86
CA ALA A 579 34.58 7.21 34.59
C ALA A 579 33.13 7.34 35.11
N THR A 580 32.14 6.96 34.30
CA THR A 580 30.73 6.97 34.69
C THR A 580 30.45 5.98 35.83
N TYR A 581 30.99 4.76 35.73
CA TYR A 581 30.85 3.76 36.78
C TYR A 581 31.53 4.20 38.09
N ARG A 582 32.73 4.79 38.02
CA ARG A 582 33.42 5.34 39.20
C ARG A 582 32.65 6.47 39.89
N ALA A 583 31.94 7.29 39.12
CA ALA A 583 31.24 8.46 39.68
C ALA A 583 29.88 8.12 40.32
N GLY A 584 29.17 7.11 39.83
CA GLY A 584 27.78 6.84 40.24
C GLY A 584 27.34 5.37 40.19
N GLY A 585 28.27 4.43 40.06
CA GLY A 585 28.00 3.00 39.94
C GLY A 585 27.08 2.67 38.76
N LEU A 586 26.29 1.61 38.90
CA LEU A 586 25.31 1.19 37.88
C LEU A 586 24.18 2.22 37.70
N ALA A 587 23.76 2.89 38.77
CA ALA A 587 22.71 3.91 38.72
C ALA A 587 23.10 5.11 37.84
N GLY A 588 24.40 5.41 37.72
CA GLY A 588 24.92 6.47 36.85
C GLY A 588 24.56 6.29 35.37
N PHE A 589 24.33 5.06 34.91
CA PHE A 589 23.94 4.75 33.53
C PHE A 589 22.45 4.88 33.25
N TRP A 590 21.63 5.12 34.28
CA TRP A 590 20.17 5.23 34.17
C TRP A 590 19.66 6.64 34.48
N LYS A 591 20.58 7.59 34.68
CA LYS A 591 20.23 8.97 34.99
C LYS A 591 19.46 9.61 33.83
N GLY A 592 18.20 9.99 34.08
CA GLY A 592 17.30 10.59 33.09
C GLY A 592 16.34 9.60 32.40
N ILE A 593 16.31 8.32 32.83
CA ILE A 593 15.44 7.31 32.21
C ILE A 593 13.96 7.65 32.35
N GLY A 594 13.53 8.20 33.50
CA GLY A 594 12.13 8.55 33.75
C GLY A 594 11.52 9.48 32.68
N PRO A 595 12.10 10.67 32.42
CA PRO A 595 11.66 11.53 31.31
C PRO A 595 11.69 10.84 29.95
N THR A 596 12.63 9.91 29.75
CA THR A 596 12.79 9.21 28.47
C THR A 596 11.68 8.19 28.23
N LEU A 597 11.28 7.42 29.25
CA LEU A 597 10.16 6.48 29.15
C LEU A 597 8.83 7.24 29.07
N LEU A 598 8.62 8.24 29.93
CA LEU A 598 7.40 9.05 29.92
C LEU A 598 7.13 9.72 28.57
N ARG A 599 8.18 10.02 27.81
CA ARG A 599 8.09 10.58 26.46
C ARG A 599 7.43 9.64 25.45
N ALA A 600 7.64 8.33 25.54
CA ALA A 600 7.34 7.41 24.43
C ALA A 600 5.84 7.41 24.08
N MET A 601 4.97 7.26 25.08
CA MET A 601 3.52 7.19 24.85
C MET A 601 2.90 8.51 24.33
N PRO A 602 3.17 9.69 24.93
CA PRO A 602 2.68 10.96 24.39
C PRO A 602 3.14 11.23 22.96
N VAL A 603 4.41 10.91 22.66
CA VAL A 603 4.96 11.09 21.32
C VAL A 603 4.27 10.17 20.32
N SER A 604 4.16 8.87 20.61
CA SER A 604 3.48 7.91 19.72
C SER A 604 2.01 8.27 19.49
N ALA A 605 1.27 8.62 20.55
CA ALA A 605 -0.13 9.02 20.45
C ALA A 605 -0.30 10.33 19.67
N GLY A 606 0.57 11.32 19.91
CA GLY A 606 0.51 12.61 19.23
C GLY A 606 0.87 12.53 17.75
N THR A 607 1.92 11.78 17.39
CA THR A 607 2.27 11.51 15.99
C THR A 607 1.11 10.85 15.26
N PHE A 608 0.51 9.84 15.88
CA PHE A 608 -0.65 9.15 15.32
C PHE A 608 -1.82 10.10 15.08
N ALA A 609 -2.22 10.86 16.10
CA ALA A 609 -3.31 11.81 16.00
C ALA A 609 -3.08 12.86 14.90
N VAL A 610 -1.85 13.38 14.79
CA VAL A 610 -1.52 14.40 13.79
C VAL A 610 -1.49 13.84 12.37
N VAL A 611 -0.95 12.63 12.15
CA VAL A 611 -1.03 11.95 10.85
C VAL A 611 -2.48 11.76 10.46
N GLU A 612 -3.31 11.23 11.36
CA GLU A 612 -4.74 10.99 11.13
C GLU A 612 -5.49 12.29 10.80
N MET A 613 -5.29 13.35 11.60
CA MET A 613 -5.93 14.65 11.36
C MET A 613 -5.47 15.28 10.05
N THR A 614 -4.18 15.16 9.72
CA THR A 614 -3.60 15.70 8.48
C THR A 614 -4.13 14.94 7.28
N MET A 615 -4.20 13.61 7.35
CA MET A 615 -4.81 12.79 6.30
C MET A 615 -6.28 13.14 6.10
N ARG A 616 -7.05 13.34 7.18
CA ARG A 616 -8.46 13.80 7.10
C ARG A 616 -8.61 15.20 6.52
N ALA A 617 -7.65 16.10 6.74
CA ALA A 617 -7.70 17.46 6.22
C ALA A 617 -7.25 17.57 4.74
N LEU A 618 -6.46 16.61 4.26
CA LEU A 618 -6.00 16.52 2.86
C LEU A 618 -6.89 15.65 1.98
N SER A 619 -7.84 14.94 2.60
CA SER A 619 -8.88 14.14 1.96
C SER A 619 -10.10 15.00 1.70
#